data_AF-A0A7M7NN69-F1
#
_entry.id   AF-A0A7M7NN69-F1
#
_cell.length_a   1.000
_cell.length_b   1.000
_cell.length_c   1.000
_cell.angle_alpha   90.00
_cell.angle_beta   90.00
_cell.angle_gamma   90.00
#
_symmetry.space_group_name_H-M   'P 1'
#
loop_
_entity.id
_entity.type
_entity.pdbx_description
1 polymer ?
#
loop_
_entity_poly.entity_id
_entity_poly.type
_entity_poly.pdbx_seq_one_letter_code
_entity_poly.pdbx_strand_id
1 'polypeptide(L)'
;MPPKVAGKKGEKKAAPTRAGKKSTAGSSQKKAGPSASKDTKDVTDKLANLTTAEPPKPVIMEIELKDLAAVLKDDDGKIKSTGKWPMIVDGGGRAAVFLRYQGGNCLDAISPADMQAESIRKRLIGSIRYGNNFTLDFGDSDMFNSCKDRFDEINKDLMNDVLDKSILQKYEYLITDEDGPDYEKDKFLPHVTCNFQFIILSKIDPAQELGNKFCIIKIKE
;
A
#
# COMPACT_ATOMS: atom_id res chain seq x y z
N MET A 1 -22.87 45.36 -24.04
CA MET A 1 -21.64 46.17 -24.17
C MET A 1 -20.52 45.44 -23.43
N PRO A 2 -19.48 44.94 -24.10
CA PRO A 2 -18.26 44.41 -23.48
C PRO A 2 -17.08 45.40 -23.65
N PRO A 3 -15.99 45.25 -22.89
CA PRO A 3 -14.69 45.72 -23.35
C PRO A 3 -13.76 44.56 -23.74
N LYS A 4 -13.17 44.72 -24.94
CA LYS A 4 -12.01 44.02 -25.50
C LYS A 4 -10.72 44.59 -24.89
N VAL A 5 -9.70 43.75 -24.69
CA VAL A 5 -8.28 44.15 -24.84
C VAL A 5 -7.52 43.03 -25.57
N ALA A 6 -6.67 43.43 -26.52
CA ALA A 6 -5.87 42.60 -27.41
C ALA A 6 -4.43 43.13 -27.49
N GLY A 7 -3.44 42.25 -27.73
CA GLY A 7 -2.08 42.56 -28.22
C GLY A 7 -1.07 41.43 -27.89
N LYS A 8 -0.60 40.59 -28.86
CA LYS A 8 0.56 40.73 -29.80
C LYS A 8 1.95 40.61 -29.09
N LYS A 9 3.03 39.95 -29.55
CA LYS A 9 3.48 39.33 -30.84
C LYS A 9 4.92 38.71 -30.67
N GLY A 10 5.34 37.78 -31.56
CA GLY A 10 6.74 37.54 -32.03
C GLY A 10 7.52 36.39 -31.34
N GLU A 11 8.00 35.27 -31.93
CA GLU A 11 8.68 34.86 -33.19
C GLU A 11 10.24 34.89 -33.13
N LYS A 12 10.92 33.71 -33.15
CA LYS A 12 11.98 33.24 -34.12
C LYS A 12 13.03 32.22 -33.59
N LYS A 13 13.11 31.09 -34.32
CA LYS A 13 14.27 30.30 -34.89
C LYS A 13 15.61 30.13 -34.11
N ALA A 14 16.13 28.88 -34.07
CA ALA A 14 17.23 28.38 -34.94
C ALA A 14 17.80 27.00 -34.48
N ALA A 15 18.13 26.12 -35.44
CA ALA A 15 19.05 24.97 -35.32
C ALA A 15 20.43 25.35 -35.92
N PRO A 16 21.54 24.62 -35.67
CA PRO A 16 21.96 23.54 -36.60
C PRO A 16 22.80 22.36 -36.02
N THR A 17 22.73 21.19 -36.71
CA THR A 17 23.76 20.20 -37.18
C THR A 17 25.14 20.06 -36.46
N ARG A 18 25.81 18.90 -36.26
CA ARG A 18 26.32 17.90 -37.25
C ARG A 18 27.20 16.77 -36.62
N ALA A 19 26.95 15.52 -37.06
CA ALA A 19 27.80 14.37 -37.47
C ALA A 19 29.09 13.85 -36.75
N GLY A 20 29.15 12.50 -36.68
CA GLY A 20 30.33 11.63 -36.97
C GLY A 20 30.92 10.87 -35.77
N LYS A 21 31.46 9.64 -35.83
CA LYS A 21 31.67 8.61 -36.88
C LYS A 21 32.32 7.36 -36.22
N LYS A 22 32.01 6.15 -36.71
CA LYS A 22 32.87 4.93 -36.87
C LYS A 22 33.50 4.23 -35.63
N SER A 23 33.13 2.95 -35.39
CA SER A 23 33.82 1.67 -35.79
C SER A 23 34.85 1.21 -34.75
N THR A 24 35.13 -0.06 -34.41
CA THR A 24 35.31 -1.35 -35.13
C THR A 24 35.58 -2.42 -34.04
N ALA A 25 34.99 -3.62 -34.08
CA ALA A 25 35.54 -4.90 -34.58
C ALA A 25 36.49 -5.69 -33.65
N GLY A 26 36.29 -7.01 -33.60
CA GLY A 26 37.23 -8.04 -33.13
C GLY A 26 36.68 -8.91 -31.98
N SER A 27 35.95 -10.03 -32.15
CA SER A 27 36.22 -11.33 -32.81
C SER A 27 37.34 -12.18 -32.18
N SER A 28 36.99 -13.32 -31.57
CA SER A 28 37.55 -14.68 -31.74
C SER A 28 36.90 -15.61 -30.69
N GLN A 29 36.11 -16.65 -31.04
CA GLN A 29 36.53 -18.00 -31.50
C GLN A 29 37.56 -18.65 -30.57
N LYS A 30 37.49 -19.91 -30.12
CA LYS A 30 36.83 -21.13 -30.61
C LYS A 30 37.14 -22.28 -29.61
N LYS A 31 36.25 -23.29 -29.55
CA LYS A 31 36.50 -24.77 -29.43
C LYS A 31 37.28 -25.28 -28.20
N ALA A 32 37.22 -26.52 -27.76
CA ALA A 32 36.36 -27.71 -27.82
C ALA A 32 37.08 -28.70 -26.87
N GLY A 33 36.35 -29.58 -26.18
CA GLY A 33 36.96 -30.63 -25.31
C GLY A 33 37.83 -31.64 -26.08
N PRO A 34 38.43 -32.66 -25.40
CA PRO A 34 37.60 -33.73 -24.83
C PRO A 34 38.15 -34.50 -23.59
N SER A 35 37.20 -35.12 -22.86
CA SER A 35 37.16 -36.47 -22.25
C SER A 35 38.10 -36.95 -21.12
N ALA A 36 37.42 -37.63 -20.17
CA ALA A 36 37.81 -38.81 -19.39
C ALA A 36 38.35 -38.67 -17.94
N SER A 37 37.40 -38.79 -17.00
CA SER A 37 37.33 -39.78 -15.89
C SER A 37 38.51 -39.95 -14.90
N LYS A 38 38.24 -39.69 -13.60
CA LYS A 38 38.20 -40.72 -12.53
C LYS A 38 37.85 -40.14 -11.15
N ASP A 39 36.93 -40.83 -10.50
CA ASP A 39 36.83 -41.13 -9.06
C ASP A 39 37.15 -40.05 -8.02
N THR A 40 36.14 -39.62 -7.25
CA THR A 40 36.00 -40.01 -5.83
C THR A 40 34.72 -39.45 -5.21
N LYS A 41 33.85 -40.38 -4.79
CA LYS A 41 33.02 -40.40 -3.57
C LYS A 41 32.83 -39.06 -2.84
N ASP A 42 31.58 -38.56 -2.82
CA ASP A 42 30.85 -38.02 -1.64
C ASP A 42 29.72 -37.09 -2.13
N VAL A 43 28.65 -37.66 -2.72
CA VAL A 43 27.45 -36.87 -3.07
C VAL A 43 26.20 -37.72 -2.83
N THR A 44 26.06 -38.22 -1.60
CA THR A 44 24.78 -38.76 -1.12
C THR A 44 24.57 -38.27 0.29
N ASP A 45 24.52 -36.96 0.48
CA ASP A 45 23.87 -36.31 1.62
C ASP A 45 23.88 -34.81 1.38
N LYS A 46 22.71 -34.25 1.01
CA LYS A 46 22.28 -32.83 1.07
C LYS A 46 21.30 -32.47 -0.06
N LEU A 47 20.26 -33.27 -0.24
CA LEU A 47 19.05 -32.82 -0.93
C LEU A 47 17.81 -33.28 -0.16
N ALA A 48 17.75 -32.92 1.11
CA ALA A 48 16.54 -33.06 1.94
C ALA A 48 16.58 -32.05 3.09
N ASN A 49 16.64 -30.76 2.75
CA ASN A 49 16.17 -29.74 3.69
C ASN A 49 15.53 -28.59 2.90
N LEU A 50 14.46 -28.94 2.17
CA LEU A 50 13.39 -27.98 1.95
C LEU A 50 12.72 -27.81 3.32
N THR A 51 13.24 -26.87 4.10
CA THR A 51 12.56 -26.35 5.26
C THR A 51 11.20 -25.84 4.79
N THR A 52 10.16 -26.64 5.05
CA THR A 52 8.79 -26.16 5.14
C THR A 52 8.80 -25.09 6.22
N ALA A 53 9.03 -23.84 5.83
CA ALA A 53 8.85 -22.72 6.73
C ALA A 53 7.39 -22.74 7.14
N GLU A 54 7.13 -23.14 8.39
CA GLU A 54 5.83 -22.99 9.03
C GLU A 54 5.38 -21.55 8.77
N PRO A 55 4.19 -21.32 8.21
CA PRO A 55 3.75 -19.97 7.87
C PRO A 55 3.85 -19.10 9.13
N PRO A 56 4.42 -17.89 9.03
CA PRO A 56 4.67 -17.05 10.19
C PRO A 56 3.36 -16.83 10.95
N LYS A 57 3.30 -17.31 12.19
CA LYS A 57 2.10 -17.20 13.04
C LYS A 57 1.67 -15.73 13.12
N PRO A 58 0.35 -15.44 13.00
CA PRO A 58 -0.14 -14.08 13.08
C PRO A 58 0.18 -13.49 14.45
N VAL A 59 0.62 -12.23 14.47
CA VAL A 59 0.84 -11.48 15.72
C VAL A 59 -0.52 -11.06 16.23
N ILE A 60 -0.95 -11.60 17.37
CA ILE A 60 -2.25 -11.31 17.99
C ILE A 60 -2.01 -10.55 19.30
N MET A 61 -2.67 -9.41 19.45
CA MET A 61 -2.67 -8.59 20.67
C MET A 61 -4.09 -8.48 21.21
N GLU A 62 -4.29 -8.79 22.49
CA GLU A 62 -5.59 -8.59 23.15
C GLU A 62 -5.55 -7.35 24.03
N ILE A 63 -6.49 -6.43 23.82
CA ILE A 63 -6.52 -5.14 24.51
C ILE A 63 -7.94 -4.77 24.94
N GLU A 64 -8.07 -3.78 25.82
CA GLU A 64 -9.36 -3.14 26.09
C GLU A 64 -9.60 -1.99 25.10
N LEU A 65 -10.86 -1.65 24.83
CA LEU A 65 -11.22 -0.57 23.90
C LEU A 65 -10.56 0.78 24.26
N LYS A 66 -10.41 1.07 25.56
CA LYS A 66 -9.80 2.32 26.06
C LYS A 66 -8.33 2.47 25.63
N ASP A 67 -7.63 1.36 25.43
CA ASP A 67 -6.21 1.33 25.08
C ASP A 67 -6.00 1.37 23.55
N LEU A 68 -7.07 1.25 22.76
CA LEU A 68 -6.99 1.19 21.30
C LEU A 68 -6.27 2.40 20.69
N ALA A 69 -6.56 3.62 21.14
CA ALA A 69 -5.86 4.81 20.64
C ALA A 69 -4.36 4.80 20.95
N ALA A 70 -3.96 4.36 22.14
CA ALA A 70 -2.56 4.29 22.52
C ALA A 70 -1.82 3.23 21.68
N VAL A 71 -2.47 2.08 21.45
CA VAL A 71 -1.94 1.00 20.63
C VAL A 71 -1.80 1.41 19.17
N LEU A 72 -2.79 2.11 18.61
CA LEU A 72 -2.75 2.57 17.21
C LEU A 72 -1.69 3.66 16.96
N LYS A 73 -1.45 4.56 17.92
CA LYS A 73 -0.33 5.51 17.86
C LYS A 73 1.03 4.81 17.82
N ASP A 74 1.09 3.64 18.44
CA ASP A 74 2.24 2.75 18.43
C ASP A 74 3.51 3.44 18.94
N ASP A 75 3.39 4.10 20.09
CA ASP A 75 4.53 4.75 20.78
C ASP A 75 5.58 3.72 21.21
N ASP A 76 5.14 2.48 21.49
CA ASP A 76 6.00 1.32 21.80
C ASP A 76 6.65 0.68 20.55
N GLY A 77 6.24 1.06 19.34
CA GLY A 77 6.74 0.49 18.07
C GLY A 77 6.37 -0.98 17.82
N LYS A 78 5.40 -1.55 18.54
CA LYS A 78 4.95 -2.94 18.39
C LYS A 78 4.34 -3.18 17.01
N ILE A 79 3.46 -2.32 16.53
CA ILE A 79 2.83 -2.46 15.20
C ILE A 79 3.88 -2.21 14.11
N LYS A 80 4.66 -1.12 14.20
CA LYS A 80 5.69 -0.73 13.24
C LYS A 80 6.77 -1.81 13.10
N SER A 81 7.17 -2.46 14.19
CA SER A 81 8.16 -3.55 14.15
C SER A 81 7.69 -4.79 13.39
N THR A 82 6.37 -5.04 13.32
CA THR A 82 5.84 -6.13 12.47
C THR A 82 5.91 -5.84 10.97
N GLY A 83 6.06 -4.57 10.59
CA GLY A 83 5.97 -4.10 9.21
C GLY A 83 4.55 -4.14 8.62
N LYS A 84 3.58 -4.73 9.32
CA LYS A 84 2.20 -4.94 8.85
C LYS A 84 1.26 -3.83 9.33
N TRP A 85 0.11 -3.72 8.70
CA TRP A 85 -0.99 -2.87 9.15
C TRP A 85 -1.82 -3.56 10.24
N PRO A 86 -2.47 -2.81 11.15
CA PRO A 86 -3.36 -3.41 12.13
C PRO A 86 -4.68 -3.91 11.49
N MET A 87 -5.19 -5.01 12.03
CA MET A 87 -6.55 -5.47 11.83
C MET A 87 -7.23 -5.60 13.18
N ILE A 88 -8.30 -4.85 13.41
CA ILE A 88 -9.04 -4.83 14.66
C ILE A 88 -10.18 -5.83 14.56
N VAL A 89 -10.27 -6.74 15.52
CA VAL A 89 -11.39 -7.66 15.70
C VAL A 89 -12.18 -7.22 16.93
N ASP A 90 -13.42 -6.78 16.72
CA ASP A 90 -14.31 -6.31 17.77
C ASP A 90 -15.72 -6.86 17.58
N GLY A 91 -16.05 -7.93 18.30
CA GLY A 91 -17.38 -8.53 18.28
C GLY A 91 -18.50 -7.56 18.72
N GLY A 92 -18.17 -6.56 19.54
CA GLY A 92 -19.13 -5.58 20.05
C GLY A 92 -19.40 -4.40 19.12
N GLY A 93 -18.60 -4.19 18.07
CA GLY A 93 -18.74 -3.07 17.12
C GLY A 93 -18.50 -1.67 17.69
N ARG A 94 -17.96 -1.57 18.91
CA ARG A 94 -17.65 -0.30 19.60
C ARG A 94 -16.44 0.41 18.98
N ALA A 95 -15.50 -0.33 18.42
CA ALA A 95 -14.31 0.16 17.74
C ALA A 95 -14.65 0.95 16.48
N ALA A 96 -15.67 0.55 15.72
CA ALA A 96 -16.15 1.29 14.55
C ALA A 96 -16.55 2.72 14.94
N VAL A 97 -17.34 2.82 16.00
CA VAL A 97 -17.81 4.10 16.54
C VAL A 97 -16.63 4.93 17.04
N PHE A 98 -15.71 4.30 17.79
CA PHE A 98 -14.51 4.95 18.30
C PHE A 98 -13.64 5.55 17.19
N LEU A 99 -13.34 4.79 16.14
CA LEU A 99 -12.48 5.22 15.03
C LEU A 99 -13.11 6.39 14.25
N ARG A 100 -14.44 6.38 14.07
CA ARG A 100 -15.16 7.50 13.44
C ARG A 100 -15.04 8.79 14.27
N TYR A 101 -15.09 8.70 15.60
CA TYR A 101 -14.89 9.87 16.48
C TYR A 101 -13.45 10.39 16.50
N GLN A 102 -12.45 9.54 16.24
CA GLN A 102 -11.04 9.94 16.15
C GLN A 102 -10.69 10.68 14.85
N GLY A 103 -11.69 10.97 13.99
CA GLY A 103 -11.47 11.65 12.70
C GLY A 103 -10.96 10.72 11.59
N GLY A 104 -11.11 9.42 11.79
CA GLY A 104 -10.74 8.40 10.82
C GLY A 104 -11.67 8.33 9.61
N ASN A 105 -11.11 8.13 8.42
CA ASN A 105 -11.93 7.86 7.22
C ASN A 105 -12.35 6.39 7.23
N CYS A 106 -13.50 6.11 7.84
CA CYS A 106 -14.08 4.78 7.91
C CYS A 106 -15.06 4.53 6.76
N LEU A 107 -14.75 3.58 5.88
CA LEU A 107 -15.61 3.06 4.83
C LEU A 107 -16.30 1.78 5.30
N ASP A 108 -17.60 1.69 5.07
CA ASP A 108 -18.32 0.42 5.20
C ASP A 108 -18.18 -0.38 3.90
N ALA A 109 -17.51 -1.54 3.97
CA ALA A 109 -17.26 -2.40 2.82
C ALA A 109 -18.54 -3.05 2.26
N ILE A 110 -19.61 -3.11 3.04
CA ILE A 110 -20.92 -3.63 2.62
C ILE A 110 -21.69 -2.54 1.87
N SER A 111 -21.46 -1.27 2.19
CA SER A 111 -22.15 -0.14 1.59
C SER A 111 -21.64 0.16 0.17
N PRO A 112 -22.48 0.02 -0.88
CA PRO A 112 -22.07 0.30 -2.26
C PRO A 112 -21.71 1.78 -2.48
N ALA A 113 -22.28 2.69 -1.70
CA ALA A 113 -21.99 4.12 -1.80
C ALA A 113 -20.57 4.46 -1.30
N ASP A 114 -20.12 3.74 -0.27
CA ASP A 114 -18.77 3.87 0.28
C ASP A 114 -17.74 3.18 -0.63
N MET A 115 -18.11 2.06 -1.24
CA MET A 115 -17.25 1.28 -2.12
C MET A 115 -17.20 1.76 -3.59
N GLN A 116 -17.66 2.98 -3.88
CA GLN A 116 -17.44 3.61 -5.19
C GLN A 116 -15.96 3.98 -5.35
N ALA A 117 -15.39 3.76 -6.54
CA ALA A 117 -13.97 4.04 -6.83
C ALA A 117 -13.54 5.47 -6.44
N GLU A 118 -14.36 6.46 -6.80
CA GLU A 118 -14.12 7.88 -6.50
C GLU A 118 -14.15 8.17 -4.99
N SER A 119 -15.07 7.52 -4.28
CA SER A 119 -15.26 7.64 -2.83
C SER A 119 -14.06 7.06 -2.06
N ILE A 120 -13.59 5.88 -2.46
CA ILE A 120 -12.38 5.24 -1.96
C ILE A 120 -11.17 6.13 -2.24
N ARG A 121 -11.00 6.61 -3.48
CA ARG A 121 -9.88 7.46 -3.90
C ARG A 121 -9.78 8.71 -3.02
N LYS A 122 -10.87 9.47 -2.88
CA LYS A 122 -10.91 10.72 -2.09
C LYS A 122 -10.61 10.48 -0.61
N ARG A 123 -11.16 9.43 -0.03
CA ARG A 123 -10.92 9.09 1.38
C ARG A 123 -9.49 8.60 1.61
N LEU A 124 -8.94 7.82 0.69
CA LEU A 124 -7.57 7.33 0.76
C LEU A 124 -6.59 8.49 0.69
N ILE A 125 -6.74 9.37 -0.30
CA ILE A 125 -5.83 10.51 -0.45
C ILE A 125 -6.00 11.55 0.67
N GLY A 126 -7.22 11.75 1.16
CA GLY A 126 -7.49 12.55 2.34
C GLY A 126 -6.79 11.99 3.58
N SER A 127 -6.89 10.68 3.82
CA SER A 127 -6.18 10.02 4.92
C SER A 127 -4.67 10.18 4.82
N ILE A 128 -4.09 10.00 3.63
CA ILE A 128 -2.65 10.16 3.42
C ILE A 128 -2.23 11.61 3.71
N ARG A 129 -2.93 12.59 3.13
CA ARG A 129 -2.60 14.01 3.27
C ARG A 129 -2.60 14.47 4.73
N TYR A 130 -3.65 14.13 5.48
CA TYR A 130 -3.80 14.57 6.87
C TYR A 130 -3.15 13.62 7.88
N GLY A 131 -2.56 12.51 7.44
CA GLY A 131 -1.97 11.52 8.33
C GLY A 131 -3.01 10.80 9.20
N ASN A 132 -4.27 10.78 8.75
CA ASN A 132 -5.35 10.09 9.44
C ASN A 132 -5.36 8.62 9.06
N ASN A 133 -6.02 7.81 9.89
CA ASN A 133 -6.26 6.43 9.53
C ASN A 133 -7.28 6.34 8.37
N PHE A 134 -7.12 5.28 7.58
CA PHE A 134 -8.06 4.84 6.57
C PHE A 134 -8.56 3.46 7.02
N THR A 135 -9.84 3.36 7.35
CA THR A 135 -10.42 2.15 7.92
C THR A 135 -11.41 1.53 6.95
N LEU A 136 -11.24 0.24 6.65
CA LEU A 136 -12.26 -0.57 5.99
C LEU A 136 -12.99 -1.39 7.05
N ASP A 137 -14.29 -1.16 7.20
CA ASP A 137 -15.16 -1.92 8.07
C ASP A 137 -15.82 -3.06 7.29
N PHE A 138 -15.47 -4.29 7.66
CA PHE A 138 -15.98 -5.51 7.05
C PHE A 138 -17.25 -6.02 7.73
N GLY A 139 -17.62 -5.45 8.88
CA GLY A 139 -18.74 -5.93 9.67
C GLY A 139 -18.61 -7.41 10.03
N ASP A 140 -19.61 -8.20 9.65
CA ASP A 140 -19.74 -9.62 9.98
C ASP A 140 -19.26 -10.56 8.85
N SER A 141 -18.51 -10.08 7.86
CA SER A 141 -18.13 -10.88 6.68
C SER A 141 -16.74 -10.53 6.15
N ASP A 142 -16.01 -11.50 5.58
CA ASP A 142 -14.73 -11.21 4.92
C ASP A 142 -14.97 -10.58 3.54
N MET A 143 -14.70 -9.28 3.45
CA MET A 143 -14.88 -8.47 2.24
C MET A 143 -13.55 -8.15 1.54
N PHE A 144 -12.44 -8.80 1.92
CA PHE A 144 -11.11 -8.39 1.47
C PHE A 144 -10.94 -8.45 -0.05
N ASN A 145 -11.35 -9.56 -0.68
CA ASN A 145 -11.25 -9.73 -2.13
C ASN A 145 -12.15 -8.74 -2.88
N SER A 146 -13.38 -8.54 -2.41
CA SER A 146 -14.29 -7.54 -2.99
C SER A 146 -13.73 -6.12 -2.87
N CYS A 147 -13.12 -5.78 -1.73
CA CYS A 147 -12.44 -4.49 -1.57
C CYS A 147 -11.25 -4.37 -2.51
N LYS A 148 -10.46 -5.44 -2.67
CA LYS A 148 -9.33 -5.45 -3.60
C LYS A 148 -9.79 -5.14 -5.03
N ASP A 149 -10.86 -5.78 -5.50
CA ASP A 149 -11.40 -5.54 -6.85
C ASP A 149 -11.82 -4.07 -7.03
N ARG A 150 -12.44 -3.46 -6.01
CA ARG A 150 -12.81 -2.03 -6.03
C ARG A 150 -11.62 -1.09 -6.02
N PHE A 151 -10.53 -1.46 -5.36
CA PHE A 151 -9.29 -0.69 -5.38
C PHE A 151 -8.62 -0.79 -6.76
N ASP A 152 -8.66 -1.95 -7.39
CA ASP A 152 -8.12 -2.18 -8.73
C ASP A 152 -8.87 -1.40 -9.83
N GLU A 153 -10.15 -1.03 -9.61
CA GLU A 153 -10.89 -0.11 -10.48
C GLU A 153 -10.29 1.31 -10.51
N ILE A 154 -9.60 1.74 -9.44
CA ILE A 154 -8.95 3.06 -9.34
C ILE A 154 -7.58 3.01 -9.99
N ASN A 155 -6.75 2.08 -9.53
CA ASN A 155 -5.47 1.77 -10.13
C ASN A 155 -5.14 0.32 -9.86
N LYS A 156 -4.60 -0.37 -10.87
CA LYS A 156 -4.25 -1.77 -10.75
C LYS A 156 -3.22 -1.97 -9.65
N ASP A 157 -3.45 -2.97 -8.79
CA ASP A 157 -2.61 -3.32 -7.64
C ASP A 157 -2.57 -2.24 -6.54
N LEU A 158 -3.51 -1.28 -6.52
CA LEU A 158 -3.58 -0.23 -5.49
C LEU A 158 -3.67 -0.80 -4.07
N MET A 159 -4.42 -1.88 -3.86
CA MET A 159 -4.50 -2.51 -2.53
C MET A 159 -3.11 -3.04 -2.10
N ASN A 160 -2.33 -3.60 -3.03
CA ASN A 160 -0.97 -4.07 -2.72
C ASN A 160 -0.05 -2.89 -2.38
N ASP A 161 -0.18 -1.78 -3.09
CA ASP A 161 0.55 -0.53 -2.82
C ASP A 161 0.26 0.05 -1.42
N VAL A 162 -0.98 -0.13 -0.95
CA VAL A 162 -1.36 0.25 0.40
C VAL A 162 -0.74 -0.71 1.40
N LEU A 163 -0.84 -2.02 1.17
CA LEU A 163 -0.33 -3.05 2.09
C LEU A 163 1.19 -3.02 2.26
N ASP A 164 1.94 -2.79 1.19
CA ASP A 164 3.41 -2.68 1.21
C ASP A 164 3.90 -1.28 1.60
N LYS A 165 2.98 -0.35 1.85
CA LYS A 165 3.21 1.06 2.21
C LYS A 165 3.89 1.89 1.12
N SER A 166 4.07 1.34 -0.08
CA SER A 166 4.66 2.07 -1.21
C SER A 166 3.79 3.25 -1.64
N ILE A 167 2.48 3.20 -1.38
CA ILE A 167 1.54 4.30 -1.66
C ILE A 167 1.99 5.63 -1.06
N LEU A 168 2.70 5.62 0.07
CA LEU A 168 3.22 6.82 0.74
C LEU A 168 4.29 7.56 -0.07
N GLN A 169 4.84 6.93 -1.12
CA GLN A 169 5.87 7.51 -1.99
C GLN A 169 5.36 7.81 -3.41
N LYS A 170 4.17 7.31 -3.78
CA LYS A 170 3.62 7.43 -5.14
C LYS A 170 2.16 7.86 -5.17
N TYR A 171 1.65 8.50 -4.12
CA TYR A 171 0.24 8.90 -4.00
C TYR A 171 -0.18 9.95 -5.04
N GLU A 172 0.76 10.57 -5.78
CA GLU A 172 0.44 11.66 -6.71
C GLU A 172 -0.48 11.23 -7.86
N TYR A 173 -0.48 9.94 -8.26
CA TYR A 173 -1.41 9.46 -9.29
C TYR A 173 -2.85 9.41 -8.82
N LEU A 174 -3.11 9.47 -7.50
CA LEU A 174 -4.46 9.54 -6.95
C LEU A 174 -5.02 10.96 -6.96
N ILE A 175 -4.19 11.99 -7.13
CA ILE A 175 -4.62 13.40 -7.16
C ILE A 175 -5.25 13.69 -8.52
N THR A 176 -6.41 14.34 -8.49
CA THR A 176 -7.10 14.83 -9.68
C THR A 176 -7.26 16.34 -9.62
N ASP A 177 -7.43 16.99 -10.78
CA ASP A 177 -7.61 18.45 -10.85
C ASP A 177 -8.89 18.93 -10.13
N GLU A 178 -9.85 18.03 -9.88
CA GLU A 178 -11.11 18.31 -9.20
C GLU A 178 -11.00 18.35 -7.67
N ASP A 179 -9.88 17.88 -7.10
CA ASP A 179 -9.71 17.80 -5.64
C ASP A 179 -9.47 19.18 -4.98
N GLY A 180 -9.11 20.18 -5.78
CA GLY A 180 -8.88 21.55 -5.33
C GLY A 180 -7.45 21.83 -4.85
N PRO A 181 -7.16 23.09 -4.49
CA PRO A 181 -5.79 23.58 -4.20
C PRO A 181 -5.16 22.94 -2.97
N ASP A 182 -6.02 22.30 -2.20
CA ASP A 182 -5.70 21.63 -0.97
C ASP A 182 -4.87 20.37 -1.25
N TYR A 183 -5.09 19.68 -2.37
CA TYR A 183 -4.37 18.46 -2.73
C TYR A 183 -3.17 18.71 -3.65
N GLU A 184 -2.64 19.93 -3.66
CA GLU A 184 -1.39 20.24 -4.36
C GLU A 184 -0.20 19.49 -3.72
N LYS A 185 0.80 19.13 -4.54
CA LYS A 185 1.94 18.29 -4.13
C LYS A 185 2.73 18.84 -2.94
N ASP A 186 2.82 20.17 -2.82
CA ASP A 186 3.52 20.86 -1.73
C ASP A 186 2.77 20.80 -0.39
N LYS A 187 1.48 20.42 -0.39
CA LYS A 187 0.65 20.31 0.82
C LYS A 187 0.80 18.97 1.54
N PHE A 188 1.44 17.98 0.91
CA PHE A 188 1.71 16.68 1.52
C PHE A 188 3.02 16.74 2.31
N LEU A 189 2.91 17.02 3.61
CA LEU A 189 4.05 17.16 4.51
C LEU A 189 4.56 15.77 4.95
N PRO A 190 5.83 15.41 4.72
CA PRO A 190 6.34 14.06 5.03
C PRO A 190 6.17 13.62 6.49
N HIS A 191 6.22 14.56 7.44
CA HIS A 191 6.03 14.30 8.87
C HIS A 191 4.56 14.09 9.28
N VAL A 192 3.62 14.43 8.39
CA VAL A 192 2.19 14.18 8.56
C VAL A 192 1.81 12.88 7.85
N THR A 193 2.24 12.72 6.59
CA THR A 193 1.92 11.53 5.79
C THR A 193 2.48 10.24 6.39
N CYS A 194 3.59 10.31 7.15
CA CYS A 194 4.13 9.15 7.86
C CYS A 194 3.24 8.63 9.00
N ASN A 195 2.25 9.41 9.46
CA ASN A 195 1.26 9.00 10.45
C ASN A 195 0.07 8.24 9.84
N PHE A 196 -0.02 8.20 8.50
CA PHE A 196 -1.07 7.44 7.81
C PHE A 196 -1.06 5.98 8.27
N GLN A 197 -2.27 5.47 8.54
CA GLN A 197 -2.45 4.09 8.96
C GLN A 197 -3.62 3.46 8.21
N PHE A 198 -3.35 2.36 7.52
CA PHE A 198 -4.41 1.52 6.97
C PHE A 198 -4.90 0.55 8.06
N ILE A 199 -6.21 0.43 8.24
CA ILE A 199 -6.83 -0.40 9.27
C ILE A 199 -7.94 -1.22 8.63
N ILE A 200 -7.99 -2.51 8.93
CA ILE A 200 -9.20 -3.33 8.70
C ILE A 200 -9.92 -3.50 10.03
N LEU A 201 -11.23 -3.29 10.04
CA LEU A 201 -12.09 -3.58 11.18
C LEU A 201 -13.03 -4.74 10.81
N SER A 202 -13.16 -5.71 11.69
CA SER A 202 -14.04 -6.87 11.52
C SER A 202 -14.65 -7.24 12.88
N LYS A 203 -15.84 -7.84 12.86
CA LYS A 203 -16.44 -8.44 14.06
C LYS A 203 -16.06 -9.91 14.23
N ILE A 204 -15.63 -10.55 13.13
CA ILE A 204 -15.22 -11.95 13.10
C ILE A 204 -13.70 -12.07 12.98
N ASP A 205 -13.16 -13.19 13.49
CA ASP A 205 -11.75 -13.52 13.34
C ASP A 205 -11.39 -13.73 11.85
N PRO A 206 -10.26 -13.19 11.37
CA PRO A 206 -9.86 -13.34 9.99
C PRO A 206 -9.51 -14.79 9.64
N ALA A 207 -9.71 -15.15 8.37
CA ALA A 207 -9.10 -16.35 7.81
C ALA A 207 -7.57 -16.28 7.92
N GLN A 208 -6.91 -17.45 7.98
CA GLN A 208 -5.46 -17.52 8.20
C GLN A 208 -4.65 -16.70 7.18
N GLU A 209 -5.06 -16.70 5.91
CA GLU A 209 -4.40 -15.94 4.85
C GLU A 209 -4.42 -14.43 5.10
N LEU A 210 -5.57 -13.91 5.54
CA LEU A 210 -5.73 -12.50 5.86
C LEU A 210 -5.00 -12.17 7.16
N GLY A 211 -5.14 -13.01 8.19
CA GLY A 211 -4.46 -12.85 9.47
C GLY A 211 -2.93 -12.77 9.35
N ASN A 212 -2.34 -13.46 8.36
CA ASN A 212 -0.91 -13.41 8.11
C ASN A 212 -0.44 -12.10 7.46
N LYS A 213 -1.33 -11.32 6.84
CA LYS A 213 -1.00 -10.02 6.21
C LYS A 213 -1.05 -8.85 7.19
N PHE A 214 -1.76 -9.03 8.31
CA PHE A 214 -2.01 -7.97 9.29
C PHE A 214 -1.44 -8.31 10.68
N CYS A 215 -1.38 -7.29 11.53
CA CYS A 215 -1.19 -7.43 12.96
C CYS A 215 -2.58 -7.43 13.62
N ILE A 216 -3.00 -8.54 14.20
CA ILE A 216 -4.36 -8.71 14.72
C ILE A 216 -4.44 -8.09 16.11
N ILE A 217 -5.42 -7.20 16.31
CA ILE A 217 -5.74 -6.55 17.58
C ILE A 217 -7.16 -6.98 17.95
N LYS A 218 -7.30 -7.84 18.97
CA LYS A 218 -8.59 -8.27 19.48
C LYS A 218 -9.01 -7.38 20.65
N ILE A 219 -10.22 -6.85 20.57
CA ILE A 219 -10.82 -6.09 21.66
C ILE A 219 -11.54 -7.06 22.59
N LYS A 220 -11.19 -7.02 23.88
CA LYS A 220 -11.88 -7.78 24.92
C LYS A 220 -13.29 -7.22 25.10
N GLU A 221 -14.26 -8.11 25.20
CA GLU A 221 -15.67 -7.76 25.41
C GLU A 221 -15.91 -7.13 26.79
#